data_AF-A0A1S7DRJ2-F1
#
_entry.id   AF-A0A1S7DRJ2-F1
#
_cell.length_a   1.000
_cell.length_b   1.000
_cell.length_c   1.000
_cell.angle_alpha   90.00
_cell.angle_beta   90.00
_cell.angle_gamma   90.00
#
_symmetry.space_group_name_H-M   'P 1'
#
loop_
_entity.id
_entity.type
_entity.pdbx_description
1 polymer ?
#
loop_
_entity_poly.entity_id
_entity_poly.type
_entity_poly.pdbx_seq_one_letter_code
_entity_poly.pdbx_strand_id
1 'polypeptide(L)'
;MAVTSLFRKKVFDKVGGFNEGLFYAEDWDFWIRIASAGFRFKYLPEPFFLYRKMNDGVSLSQQNYNKREEIKSFIKSQFDPHKEITIEEVNLYVLNNFRDNKKHICKLLIILFFPWLFKVLKKKGIYKNDIVVD
;
A
#
# COMPACT_ATOMS: atom_id res chain seq x y z
N MET A 1 -18.64 3.79 6.72
CA MET A 1 -17.54 4.10 5.78
C MET A 1 -16.80 5.30 6.32
N ALA A 2 -15.48 5.26 6.42
CA ALA A 2 -14.68 6.41 6.82
C ALA A 2 -13.72 6.77 5.70
N VAL A 3 -13.72 8.03 5.30
CA VAL A 3 -12.77 8.54 4.30
C VAL A 3 -11.48 8.90 5.03
N THR A 4 -10.47 8.04 4.91
CA THR A 4 -9.16 8.20 5.57
C THR A 4 -8.09 8.81 4.66
N SER A 5 -8.47 9.23 3.44
CA SER A 5 -7.54 9.64 2.38
C SER A 5 -8.00 10.93 1.70
N LEU A 6 -7.03 11.76 1.31
CA LEU A 6 -7.25 12.98 0.54
C LEU A 6 -6.67 12.81 -0.87
N PHE A 7 -7.41 13.28 -1.87
CA PHE A 7 -6.96 13.32 -3.26
C PHE A 7 -7.35 14.64 -3.92
N ARG A 8 -6.64 15.02 -4.98
CA ARG A 8 -6.98 16.21 -5.76
C ARG A 8 -8.25 15.92 -6.57
N LYS A 9 -9.14 16.91 -6.71
CA LYS A 9 -10.36 16.79 -7.53
C LYS A 9 -10.09 16.19 -8.93
N LYS A 10 -9.02 16.64 -9.59
CA LYS A 10 -8.60 16.13 -10.91
C LYS A 10 -8.39 14.61 -10.96
N VAL A 11 -8.04 13.95 -9.85
CA VAL A 11 -7.87 12.50 -9.77
C VAL A 11 -9.23 11.83 -9.87
N PHE A 12 -10.21 12.33 -9.09
CA PHE A 12 -11.59 11.85 -9.09
C PHE A 12 -12.24 12.02 -10.47
N ASP A 13 -12.12 13.22 -11.05
CA ASP A 13 -12.64 13.54 -12.38
C ASP A 13 -11.99 12.64 -13.46
N LYS A 14 -10.69 12.34 -13.33
CA LYS A 14 -9.96 11.52 -14.31
C LYS A 14 -10.38 10.06 -14.30
N VAL A 15 -10.70 9.49 -13.13
CA VAL A 15 -11.07 8.07 -13.01
C VAL A 15 -12.59 7.85 -13.02
N GLY A 16 -13.40 8.92 -12.99
CA GLY A 16 -14.87 8.84 -13.05
C GLY A 16 -15.54 8.56 -11.71
N GLY A 17 -14.90 8.87 -10.58
CA GLY A 17 -15.49 8.71 -9.24
C GLY A 17 -15.64 7.26 -8.78
N PHE A 18 -16.53 6.99 -7.81
CA PHE A 18 -16.80 5.64 -7.29
C PHE A 18 -17.70 4.85 -8.25
N ASN A 19 -17.53 3.53 -8.30
CA ASN A 19 -18.41 2.66 -9.08
C ASN A 19 -19.71 2.42 -8.31
N GLU A 20 -20.79 3.08 -8.69
CA GLU A 20 -22.10 2.98 -8.04
C GLU A 20 -22.76 1.60 -8.18
N GLY A 21 -22.27 0.75 -9.10
CA GLY A 21 -22.70 -0.64 -9.21
C GLY A 21 -22.13 -1.55 -8.11
N LEU A 22 -21.13 -1.08 -7.36
CA LEU A 22 -20.54 -1.82 -6.24
C LEU A 22 -21.18 -1.41 -4.92
N PHE A 23 -21.94 -2.33 -4.33
CA PHE A 23 -22.49 -2.17 -2.97
C PHE A 23 -21.44 -2.35 -1.85
N TYR A 24 -20.26 -2.84 -2.20
CA TYR A 24 -19.16 -3.11 -1.28
C TYR A 24 -17.82 -3.05 -2.03
N ALA A 25 -16.78 -2.56 -1.36
CA ALA A 25 -15.42 -2.40 -1.89
C ALA A 25 -15.31 -1.43 -3.08
N GLU A 26 -16.23 -0.48 -3.15
CA GLU A 26 -16.22 0.66 -4.07
C GLU A 26 -14.96 1.50 -3.91
N ASP A 27 -14.44 1.60 -2.68
CA ASP A 27 -13.18 2.27 -2.37
C ASP A 27 -11.99 1.53 -2.98
N TRP A 28 -11.98 0.21 -2.91
CA TRP A 28 -10.90 -0.61 -3.45
C TRP A 28 -10.81 -0.52 -4.99
N ASP A 29 -11.95 -0.63 -5.67
CA ASP A 29 -12.06 -0.39 -7.11
C ASP A 29 -11.55 1.00 -7.49
N PHE A 30 -11.97 2.04 -6.74
CA PHE A 30 -11.53 3.42 -6.96
C PHE A 30 -10.01 3.59 -6.82
N TRP A 31 -9.40 3.01 -5.79
CA TRP A 31 -7.95 3.10 -5.60
C TRP A 31 -7.15 2.36 -6.68
N ILE A 32 -7.64 1.20 -7.14
CA ILE A 32 -7.01 0.47 -8.23
C ILE A 32 -7.05 1.29 -9.52
N ARG A 33 -8.19 1.93 -9.85
CA ARG A 33 -8.28 2.82 -11.02
C ARG A 33 -7.32 4.00 -10.94
N ILE A 34 -7.16 4.60 -9.76
CA ILE A 34 -6.19 5.68 -9.56
C ILE A 34 -4.76 5.19 -9.79
N ALA A 35 -4.41 4.02 -9.28
CA ALA A 35 -3.09 3.42 -9.48
C ALA A 35 -2.82 3.08 -10.96
N SER A 36 -3.78 2.44 -11.63
CA SER A 36 -3.69 2.10 -13.06
C SER A 36 -3.63 3.34 -13.95
N ALA A 37 -4.23 4.46 -13.53
CA ALA A 37 -4.12 5.74 -14.22
C ALA A 37 -2.76 6.45 -14.02
N GLY A 38 -1.81 5.83 -13.30
CA GLY A 38 -0.44 6.34 -13.11
C GLY A 38 -0.32 7.47 -12.07
N PHE A 39 -1.33 7.65 -11.22
CA PHE A 39 -1.23 8.62 -10.13
C PHE A 39 -0.31 8.13 -9.01
N ARG A 40 0.32 9.08 -8.32
CA ARG A 40 1.23 8.80 -7.21
C ARG A 40 0.51 8.90 -5.88
N PHE A 41 0.85 7.98 -4.98
CA PHE A 41 0.35 7.93 -3.62
C PHE A 41 1.43 8.43 -2.65
N LYS A 42 0.99 9.09 -1.57
CA LYS A 42 1.87 9.45 -0.45
C LYS A 42 1.23 8.94 0.83
N TYR A 43 1.94 8.07 1.53
CA TYR A 43 1.57 7.61 2.85
C TYR A 43 1.96 8.64 3.91
N LEU A 44 1.07 8.91 4.86
CA LEU A 44 1.36 9.70 6.04
C LEU A 44 1.36 8.76 7.25
N PRO A 45 2.50 8.61 7.96
CA PRO A 45 2.64 7.62 9.02
C PRO A 45 1.92 8.01 10.32
N GLU A 46 1.45 9.25 10.45
CA GLU A 46 0.76 9.71 11.66
C GLU A 46 -0.74 9.34 11.66
N PRO A 47 -1.32 8.99 12.82
CA PRO A 47 -2.73 8.63 12.93
C PRO A 47 -3.61 9.89 12.95
N PHE A 48 -4.13 10.29 11.79
CA PHE A 48 -5.02 11.46 11.67
C PHE A 48 -6.51 11.15 11.87
N PHE A 49 -6.87 9.88 12.05
CA PHE A 49 -8.27 9.47 12.06
C PHE A 49 -8.52 8.30 13.01
N LEU A 50 -9.67 8.32 13.70
CA LEU A 50 -10.15 7.23 14.53
C LEU A 50 -11.33 6.54 13.84
N TYR A 51 -11.18 5.26 13.54
CA TYR A 51 -12.24 4.46 12.94
C TYR A 51 -13.03 3.69 14.00
N ARG A 52 -14.36 3.78 13.94
CA ARG A 52 -15.24 2.98 14.78
C ARG A 52 -15.30 1.54 14.26
N LYS A 53 -14.87 0.59 15.07
CA LYS A 53 -15.05 -0.84 14.80
C LYS A 53 -16.19 -1.39 15.66
N MET A 54 -17.21 -1.95 15.02
CA MET A 54 -18.30 -2.68 15.67
C MET A 54 -18.05 -4.18 15.49
N ASN A 55 -18.24 -4.97 16.54
CA ASN A 55 -18.00 -6.42 16.53
C ASN A 55 -19.31 -7.23 16.50
N ASP A 56 -20.44 -6.59 16.21
CA ASP A 56 -21.78 -7.17 16.18
C ASP A 56 -22.16 -7.76 14.82
N GLY A 57 -21.27 -7.68 13.82
CA GLY A 57 -21.52 -8.21 12.49
C GLY A 57 -22.41 -7.32 11.61
N VAL A 58 -22.78 -6.13 12.09
CA VAL A 58 -23.75 -5.25 11.41
C VAL A 58 -23.08 -4.38 10.33
N SER A 59 -21.76 -4.25 10.35
CA SER A 59 -21.06 -3.49 9.31
C SER A 59 -21.15 -4.18 7.95
N LEU A 60 -21.24 -3.38 6.88
CA LEU A 60 -21.30 -3.88 5.50
C LEU A 60 -20.14 -4.84 5.17
N SER A 61 -18.94 -4.60 5.73
CA SER A 61 -17.78 -5.47 5.54
C SER A 61 -17.89 -6.80 6.25
N GLN A 62 -18.54 -6.85 7.42
CA GLN A 62 -18.81 -8.10 8.13
C GLN A 62 -19.89 -8.91 7.42
N GLN A 63 -20.97 -8.27 6.98
CA GLN A 63 -22.07 -8.95 6.29
C GLN A 63 -21.66 -9.52 4.93
N ASN A 64 -20.80 -8.80 4.20
CA ASN A 64 -20.36 -9.22 2.85
C ASN A 64 -19.04 -9.98 2.84
N TYR A 65 -18.58 -10.49 3.99
CA TYR A 65 -17.29 -11.20 4.10
C TYR A 65 -17.18 -12.37 3.10
N ASN A 66 -18.25 -13.14 2.92
CA ASN A 66 -18.28 -14.28 2.00
C ASN A 66 -18.21 -13.87 0.50
N LYS A 67 -18.56 -12.63 0.16
CA LYS A 67 -18.53 -12.10 -1.21
C LYS A 67 -17.18 -11.50 -1.60
N ARG A 68 -16.20 -11.52 -0.69
CA ARG A 68 -14.89 -10.89 -0.90
C ARG A 68 -14.15 -11.44 -2.12
N GLU A 69 -14.13 -12.75 -2.31
CA GLU A 69 -13.41 -13.35 -3.44
C GLU A 69 -14.13 -13.13 -4.78
N GLU A 70 -15.47 -13.09 -4.77
CA GLU A 70 -16.27 -12.73 -5.95
C GLU A 70 -15.97 -11.29 -6.38
N ILE A 71 -16.03 -10.35 -5.45
CA ILE A 71 -15.77 -8.92 -5.70
C ILE A 71 -14.32 -8.71 -6.14
N LYS A 72 -13.37 -9.41 -5.52
CA LYS A 72 -11.97 -9.40 -5.96
C LYS A 72 -11.79 -9.91 -7.37
N SER A 73 -12.48 -10.99 -7.74
CA SER A 73 -12.42 -11.55 -9.09
C SER A 73 -13.07 -10.61 -10.11
N PHE A 74 -14.19 -9.98 -9.75
CA PHE A 74 -14.84 -8.95 -10.55
C PHE A 74 -13.93 -7.74 -10.76
N ILE A 75 -13.39 -7.15 -9.70
CA ILE A 75 -12.46 -6.01 -9.80
C ILE A 75 -11.25 -6.40 -10.66
N LYS A 76 -10.66 -7.57 -10.43
CA LYS A 76 -9.57 -8.09 -11.26
C LYS A 76 -9.94 -8.27 -12.73
N SER A 77 -11.19 -8.60 -13.07
CA SER A 77 -11.58 -8.74 -14.48
C SER A 77 -11.76 -7.39 -15.18
N GLN A 78 -11.98 -6.30 -14.42
CA GLN A 78 -12.08 -4.94 -14.95
C GLN A 78 -10.71 -4.30 -15.25
N PHE A 79 -9.65 -4.81 -14.61
CA PHE A 79 -8.30 -4.27 -14.76
C PHE A 79 -7.40 -5.37 -15.30
N ASP A 80 -6.81 -5.13 -16.47
CA ASP A 80 -5.59 -5.84 -16.81
C ASP A 80 -4.49 -5.32 -15.88
N PRO A 81 -4.05 -6.06 -14.85
CA PRO A 81 -2.97 -5.59 -14.01
C PRO A 81 -1.82 -5.28 -14.96
N HIS A 82 -1.27 -4.06 -14.89
CA HIS A 82 -0.04 -3.74 -15.58
C HIS A 82 1.05 -4.67 -15.06
N LYS A 83 1.15 -5.86 -15.65
CA LYS A 83 2.03 -6.97 -15.28
C LYS A 83 1.77 -7.47 -13.86
N GLU A 84 1.45 -8.76 -13.70
CA GLU A 84 1.62 -9.38 -12.37
C GLU A 84 3.11 -9.31 -12.03
N ILE A 85 3.45 -8.53 -10.99
CA ILE A 85 4.83 -8.43 -10.52
C ILE A 85 5.22 -9.80 -9.98
N THR A 86 6.12 -10.48 -10.68
CA THR A 86 6.59 -11.80 -10.26
C THR A 86 7.50 -11.66 -9.03
N ILE A 87 7.63 -12.73 -8.25
CA ILE A 87 8.58 -12.78 -7.14
C ILE A 87 10.01 -12.49 -7.64
N GLU A 88 10.34 -12.93 -8.85
CA GLU A 88 11.64 -12.68 -9.48
C GLU A 88 11.88 -11.20 -9.74
N GLU A 89 10.86 -10.45 -10.16
CA GLU A 89 10.96 -9.01 -10.39
C GLU A 89 11.12 -8.23 -9.09
N VAL A 90 10.39 -8.64 -8.04
CA VAL A 90 10.60 -8.11 -6.69
C VAL A 90 12.03 -8.40 -6.22
N ASN A 91 12.51 -9.62 -6.39
CA ASN A 91 13.86 -10.01 -6.00
C ASN A 91 14.92 -9.22 -6.78
N LEU A 92 14.77 -9.06 -8.09
CA LEU A 92 15.66 -8.27 -8.92
C LEU A 92 15.67 -6.79 -8.50
N TYR A 93 14.49 -6.22 -8.23
CA TYR A 93 14.39 -4.86 -7.71
C TYR A 93 15.15 -4.70 -6.39
N VAL A 94 14.97 -5.64 -5.46
CA VAL A 94 15.68 -5.65 -4.17
C VAL A 94 17.19 -5.80 -4.40
N LEU A 95 17.63 -6.78 -5.19
CA LEU A 95 19.04 -7.04 -5.47
C LEU A 95 19.73 -5.85 -6.16
N ASN A 96 19.08 -5.23 -7.14
CA ASN A 96 19.61 -4.02 -7.79
C ASN A 96 19.74 -2.87 -6.80
N ASN A 97 18.76 -2.69 -5.91
CA ASN A 97 18.86 -1.70 -4.83
C ASN A 97 20.05 -1.95 -3.88
N PHE A 98 20.47 -3.20 -3.66
CA PHE A 98 21.66 -3.53 -2.88
C PHE A 98 22.95 -3.32 -3.66
N ARG A 99 22.96 -3.75 -4.93
CA ARG A 99 24.13 -3.65 -5.82
C ARG A 99 24.50 -2.20 -6.08
N ASP A 100 23.51 -1.37 -6.36
CA ASP A 100 23.70 0.01 -6.79
C ASP A 100 23.91 0.94 -5.59
N ASN A 101 23.53 0.52 -4.39
CA ASN A 101 23.62 1.34 -3.18
C ASN A 101 24.42 0.67 -2.06
N LYS A 102 25.72 0.95 -1.99
CA LYS A 102 26.63 0.49 -0.92
C LYS A 102 26.11 0.81 0.49
N LYS A 103 25.33 1.88 0.65
CA LYS A 103 24.71 2.25 1.93
C LYS A 103 23.74 1.18 2.42
N HIS A 104 23.00 0.51 1.52
CA HIS A 104 22.07 -0.56 1.86
C HIS A 104 22.80 -1.80 2.37
N ILE A 105 23.93 -2.18 1.77
CA ILE A 105 24.77 -3.28 2.26
C ILE A 105 25.30 -2.97 3.66
N CYS A 106 25.83 -1.76 3.88
CA CYS A 106 26.27 -1.35 5.22
C CYS A 106 25.13 -1.34 6.24
N LYS A 107 23.95 -0.86 5.85
CA LYS A 107 22.73 -0.88 6.69
C LYS A 107 22.37 -2.30 7.10
N LEU A 108 22.37 -3.25 6.16
CA LEU A 108 22.09 -4.68 6.42
C LEU A 108 23.11 -5.28 7.40
N LEU A 109 24.40 -5.07 7.16
CA LEU A 109 25.46 -5.58 8.04
C LEU A 109 25.34 -5.03 9.46
N ILE A 110 25.02 -3.74 9.61
CA ILE A 110 24.80 -3.13 10.93
C ILE A 110 23.56 -3.74 11.61
N ILE A 111 22.48 -3.97 10.87
CA ILE A 111 21.26 -4.62 11.41
C ILE A 111 21.57 -6.03 11.91
N LEU A 112 22.30 -6.83 11.12
CA LEU A 112 22.60 -8.24 11.43
C LEU A 112 23.61 -8.40 12.57
N PHE A 113 24.71 -7.66 12.53
CA PHE A 113 25.84 -7.85 13.45
C PHE A 113 25.85 -6.88 14.63
N PHE A 114 25.23 -5.71 14.50
CA PHE A 114 25.24 -4.67 15.54
C PHE A 114 23.86 -4.01 15.75
N PRO A 115 22.83 -4.76 16.22
CA PRO A 115 21.46 -4.24 16.35
C PRO A 115 21.36 -3.00 17.27
N TRP A 116 22.20 -2.91 18.29
CA TRP A 116 22.28 -1.74 19.17
C TRP A 116 22.76 -0.49 18.42
N LEU A 117 23.79 -0.62 17.58
CA LEU A 117 24.31 0.49 16.78
C LEU A 117 23.25 0.96 15.77
N PHE A 118 22.50 0.03 15.16
CA PHE A 118 21.39 0.39 14.27
C PHE A 118 20.35 1.27 14.97
N LYS A 119 19.93 0.91 16.19
CA LYS A 119 18.97 1.71 16.99
C LYS A 119 19.48 3.15 17.22
N VAL A 120 20.77 3.31 17.51
CA VAL A 120 21.40 4.64 17.68
C VAL A 120 21.40 5.43 16.37
N LEU A 121 21.80 4.81 15.27
CA LEU A 121 21.86 5.46 13.95
C LEU A 121 20.47 5.85 13.44
N LYS A 122 19.45 5.03 13.71
CA LYS A 122 18.04 5.33 13.43
C LYS A 122 17.56 6.54 14.24
N LYS A 123 17.86 6.60 15.54
CA LYS A 123 17.52 7.74 16.40
C LYS A 123 18.18 9.05 15.92
N LYS A 124 19.35 8.97 15.30
CA LYS A 124 20.06 10.11 14.68
C LYS A 124 19.57 10.46 13.26
N GLY A 125 18.58 9.74 12.72
CA GLY A 125 18.02 10.02 11.39
C GLY A 125 18.89 9.60 10.21
N ILE A 126 19.97 8.84 10.43
CA ILE A 126 20.89 8.39 9.37
C ILE A 126 20.22 7.33 8.48
N TYR A 127 19.37 6.51 9.09
CA TYR A 127 18.50 5.55 8.44
C TYR A 127 17.03 5.86 8.75
N LYS A 128 16.19 5.93 7.71
CA LYS A 128 14.77 6.32 7.83
C LYS A 128 13.89 5.17 8.32
N ASN A 129 14.07 3.97 7.74
CA ASN A 129 13.20 2.82 7.97
C ASN A 129 13.99 1.58 8.40
N ASP A 130 13.29 0.59 8.97
CA ASP A 130 13.85 -0.74 9.32
C ASP A 130 14.03 -1.67 8.11
N ILE A 131 13.54 -1.25 6.95
CA ILE A 131 13.66 -1.97 5.70
C ILE A 131 14.93 -1.51 4.97
N VAL A 132 15.63 -2.43 4.32
CA VAL A 132 16.85 -2.15 3.55
C VAL A 132 16.54 -1.76 2.10
N VAL A 133 15.60 -0.83 1.97
CA VAL A 133 15.23 -0.12 0.75
C VAL A 133 14.67 1.22 1.24
N ASP A 134 15.30 2.32 0.83
CA ASP A 134 14.93 3.70 1.19
C ASP A 134 14.37 4.46 -0.02
#